data_AF-A0A6I4YXE1-F1
#
_entry.id   AF-A0A6I4YXE1-F1
#
_cell.length_a   1.000
_cell.length_b   1.000
_cell.length_c   1.000
_cell.angle_alpha   90.00
_cell.angle_beta   90.00
_cell.angle_gamma   90.00
#
_symmetry.space_group_name_H-M   'P 1'
#
loop_
_entity.id
_entity.type
_entity.pdbx_description
1 polymer ?
#
loop_
_entity_poly.entity_id
_entity_poly.type
_entity_poly.pdbx_seq_one_letter_code
_entity_poly.pdbx_strand_id
1 'polypeptide(L)' 'MVEIEGEHRFEVAKEALWQALFDPAALRAALPAFESLERIDEDTYELVAFVEVRGFWGRFRG' A
#
# COMPACT_ATOMS: atom_id res chain seq x y z
N MET A 1 -17.37 11.04 6.66
CA MET A 1 -15.99 10.57 6.88
C MET A 1 -16.09 9.08 7.13
N VAL A 2 -15.40 8.26 6.35
CA VAL A 2 -15.39 6.80 6.56
C VAL A 2 -14.10 6.48 7.29
N GLU A 3 -14.22 5.84 8.44
CA GLU A 3 -13.12 5.34 9.24
C GLU A 3 -13.07 3.82 9.05
N ILE A 4 -11.89 3.29 8.74
CA ILE A 4 -11.67 1.86 8.51
C ILE A 4 -10.55 1.43 9.45
N GLU A 5 -10.86 0.45 10.30
CA GLU A 5 -9.92 -0.18 11.22
C GLU A 5 -9.82 -1.68 10.93
N GLY A 6 -8.66 -2.28 11.21
CA GLY A 6 -8.43 -3.71 11.08
C GLY A 6 -7.15 -4.14 11.79
N GLU A 7 -7.08 -5.42 12.15
CA GLU A 7 -5.89 -6.06 12.74
C GLU A 7 -5.50 -7.30 11.92
N HIS A 8 -4.20 -7.50 11.73
CA HIS A 8 -3.65 -8.75 11.22
C HIS A 8 -2.40 -9.11 12.02
N ARG A 9 -2.21 -10.40 12.32
CA ARG A 9 -1.02 -10.91 13.02
C ARG A 9 -0.10 -11.60 12.02
N PHE A 10 1.15 -11.15 12.01
CA PHE A 10 2.20 -11.76 11.22
C PHE A 10 3.09 -12.62 12.14
N GLU A 11 3.35 -13.87 11.73
CA GLU A 11 4.25 -14.79 12.44
C GLU A 11 5.72 -14.54 12.04
N VAL A 12 6.19 -13.30 12.22
CA VAL A 12 7.55 -12.86 11.88
C VAL A 12 8.11 -11.93 12.96
N ALA A 13 9.43 -11.74 13.00
CA ALA A 13 10.05 -10.79 13.92
C ALA A 13 9.55 -9.36 13.66
N LYS A 14 9.33 -8.59 14.74
CA LYS A 14 8.80 -7.23 14.68
C LYS A 14 9.65 -6.32 13.79
N GLU A 15 10.96 -6.41 13.91
CA GLU A 15 11.91 -5.61 13.15
C GLU A 15 11.84 -5.95 11.66
N ALA A 16 11.71 -7.23 11.32
CA ALA A 16 11.55 -7.67 9.92
C ALA A 16 10.24 -7.15 9.31
N LEU A 17 9.14 -7.21 10.07
CA LEU A 17 7.86 -6.65 9.64
C LEU A 17 7.97 -5.12 9.46
N TRP A 18 8.59 -4.43 10.42
CA TRP A 18 8.75 -2.99 10.35
C TRP A 18 9.53 -2.60 9.09
N GLN A 19 10.68 -3.23 8.82
CA GLN A 19 11.44 -2.94 7.60
C GLN A 19 10.62 -3.19 6.32
N ALA A 20 9.84 -4.27 6.27
CA ALA A 20 8.99 -4.57 5.11
C ALA A 20 7.87 -3.53 4.90
N LEU A 21 7.30 -2.97 5.97
CA LEU A 21 6.28 -1.92 5.88
C LEU A 21 6.82 -0.60 5.31
N PHE A 22 8.13 -0.38 5.39
CA PHE A 22 8.81 0.81 4.83
C PHE A 22 9.64 0.49 3.58
N ASP A 23 9.54 -0.74 3.03
CA ASP A 23 10.21 -1.11 1.79
C ASP A 23 9.27 -0.87 0.59
N PRO A 24 9.58 0.08 -0.31
CA PRO A 24 8.77 0.37 -1.49
C PRO A 24 8.55 -0.86 -2.40
N ALA A 25 9.50 -1.79 -2.46
CA ALA A 25 9.37 -3.00 -3.26
C ALA A 25 8.35 -3.97 -2.64
N ALA A 26 8.38 -4.12 -1.31
CA ALA A 26 7.41 -4.93 -0.58
C ALA A 26 6.00 -4.33 -0.68
N LEU A 27 5.86 -3.01 -0.50
CA LEU A 27 4.59 -2.29 -0.64
C LEU A 27 4.01 -2.47 -2.05
N ARG A 28 4.84 -2.34 -3.09
CA ARG A 28 4.41 -2.53 -4.50
C ARG A 28 3.91 -3.93 -4.78
N ALA A 29 4.46 -4.96 -4.13
CA ALA A 29 4.00 -6.33 -4.26
C ALA A 29 2.70 -6.62 -3.49
N ALA A 30 2.45 -5.90 -2.39
CA ALA A 30 1.29 -6.12 -1.52
C ALA A 30 0.02 -5.37 -1.99
N LEU A 31 0.18 -4.25 -2.71
CA LEU A 31 -0.94 -3.42 -3.12
C LEU A 31 -1.61 -3.95 -4.40
N PRO A 32 -2.94 -4.21 -4.39
CA PRO A 32 -3.64 -4.69 -5.56
C PRO A 32 -3.75 -3.59 -6.62
N ALA A 33 -3.69 -4.02 -7.89
CA ALA A 33 -4.00 -3.20 -9.06
C ALA A 33 -3.23 -1.86 -9.12
N PHE A 34 -1.98 -1.96 -8.73
CA PHE A 34 -0.98 -0.92 -8.71
C PHE A 34 -0.52 -0.55 -10.14
N GLU A 35 -0.50 0.75 -10.46
CA GLU A 35 0.06 1.27 -11.72
C GLU A 35 1.45 1.90 -11.53
N SER A 36 1.60 2.82 -10.57
CA SER A 36 2.87 3.52 -10.30
C SER A 36 3.06 3.87 -8.82
N LEU A 37 4.33 3.97 -8.40
CA LEU A 37 4.81 4.37 -7.08
C LEU A 37 6.07 5.16 -7.37
N GLU A 38 5.97 6.47 -7.25
CA GLU A 38 7.07 7.37 -7.53
C GLU A 38 7.48 8.06 -6.24
N ARG A 39 8.77 8.06 -5.93
CA ARG A 39 9.29 8.82 -4.81
C ARG A 39 9.28 10.30 -5.19
N ILE A 40 8.55 11.11 -4.42
CA ILE A 40 8.44 12.56 -4.66
C ILE A 40 9.25 13.38 -3.64
N ASP A 41 9.60 12.78 -2.50
CA ASP A 41 10.50 13.35 -1.48
C ASP A 41 11.20 12.23 -0.68
N GLU A 42 11.99 12.57 0.34
CA GLU A 42 12.77 11.63 1.14
C GLU A 42 11.90 10.48 1.68
N ASP A 43 10.80 10.81 2.35
CA ASP A 43 9.87 9.85 2.95
C ASP A 43 8.47 9.91 2.34
N THR A 44 8.33 10.53 1.15
CA THR A 44 7.04 10.73 0.49
C THR A 44 7.02 10.07 -0.88
N TYR A 45 5.95 9.31 -1.13
CA TYR A 45 5.71 8.64 -2.39
C TYR A 45 4.34 9.02 -2.91
N GLU A 46 4.20 9.10 -4.22
CA GLU A 46 2.92 9.16 -4.90
C GLU A 46 2.60 7.80 -5.51
N LEU A 47 1.46 7.25 -5.15
CA LEU A 47 0.93 6.00 -5.64
C LEU A 47 -0.26 6.25 -6.56
N VAL A 48 -0.30 5.52 -7.67
CA VAL A 48 -1.48 5.41 -8.51
C VAL A 48 -1.94 3.96 -8.59
N ALA A 49 -3.21 3.70 -8.27
CA ALA A 49 -3.82 2.37 -8.35
C ALA A 49 -5.18 2.42 -9.04
N PHE A 50 -5.48 1.43 -9.87
CA PHE A 50 -6.78 1.25 -10.51
C PHE A 50 -7.48 0.03 -9.90
N VAL A 51 -8.33 0.25 -8.92
CA VAL A 51 -8.92 -0.83 -8.13
C VAL A 51 -10.30 -1.18 -8.69
N GLU A 52 -10.52 -2.47 -8.95
CA GLU A 52 -11.84 -3.04 -9.22
C GLU A 52 -12.29 -3.88 -8.01
N VAL A 53 -13.38 -3.48 -7.37
CA VAL A 53 -14.03 -4.27 -6.32
C VAL A 53 -15.49 -4.48 -6.73
N ARG A 54 -15.82 -5.72 -7.14
CA ARG A 54 -17.19 -6.18 -7.42
C ARG A 54 -18.04 -5.20 -8.25
N GLY A 55 -17.52 -4.76 -9.39
CA GLY A 55 -18.23 -3.86 -10.30
C GLY A 55 -18.12 -2.37 -9.96
N PHE A 56 -17.39 -2.01 -8.91
CA PHE A 56 -16.91 -0.65 -8.69
C PHE A 56 -15.48 -0.54 -9.19
N TRP A 57 -15.24 0.38 -10.13
CA TRP A 57 -13.90 0.70 -10.61
C TRP A 57 -13.53 2.14 -10.22
N GLY A 58 -12.30 2.33 -9.77
CA GLY A 58 -11.79 3.64 -9.39
C GLY A 58 -10.29 3.76 -9.58
N ARG A 59 -9.84 4.91 -10.10
CA ARG A 59 -8.43 5.29 -10.13
C ARG A 59 -8.14 6.17 -8.91
N PHE A 60 -7.22 5.74 -8.08
CA PHE A 60 -6.78 6.44 -6.88
C PHE A 60 -5.38 6.98 -7.09
N ARG A 61 -5.12 8.20 -6.61
CA ARG A 61 -3.82 8.86 -6.56
C ARG A 61 -3.64 9.48 -5.18
N GLY A 62 -2.50 9.24 -4.53
CA GLY A 62 -2.18 9.80 -3.21
C GLY A 62 -0.82 9.41 -2.69
#